data_AF-A0A8T6DD68-F1
#
_entry.id   AF-A0A8T6DD68-F1
#
_cell.length_a   1.000
_cell.length_b   1.000
_cell.length_c   1.000
_cell.angle_alpha   90.00
_cell.angle_beta   90.00
_cell.angle_gamma   90.00
#
_symmetry.space_group_name_H-M   'P 1'
#
loop_
_entity.id
_entity.type
_entity.pdbx_description
1 polymer ?
#
loop_
_entity_poly.entity_id
_entity_poly.type
_entity_poly.pdbx_seq_one_letter_code
_entity_poly.pdbx_strand_id
1 'polypeptide(L)'
;MGDLRGVWYGVRVVAAYELAQRLQSRRRLVTLAVLLALLIGVPFALARFLAPELPDEFEIEELAVGLSGSSAVFMFVAITLFASDVLNSVVADKSNRVIEVLLSSLRPYQLMAGKILGVGAYGLVSFSVLVGAVAISAGLIVPSSLGIRLTVDAGSAWILLLTIFWFVVGYFLFAALYAALGATVSRIEDVNQAVLPVTLVSVVVYLVAYMLVITPLGETGWGRALAMLPMLSQFAVPGLVLSGALSWPLALLAGAINVAALPPAIWFAGRVYSGSALAVGARVPLLRAWRGQSGPD
;
A
#
# COMPACT_ATOMS: atom_id res chain seq x y z
N MET A 1 28.96 -13.73 14.22
CA MET A 1 28.09 -13.54 13.03
C MET A 1 27.05 -14.64 13.04
N GLY A 2 25.84 -14.35 13.53
CA GLY A 2 24.75 -15.34 13.60
C GLY A 2 24.33 -15.79 12.20
N ASP A 3 23.95 -17.06 12.07
CA ASP A 3 23.61 -17.71 10.80
C ASP A 3 22.51 -16.96 10.03
N LEU A 4 22.93 -16.11 9.09
CA LEU A 4 22.05 -15.36 8.20
C LEU A 4 21.18 -16.31 7.36
N ARG A 5 21.65 -17.53 7.07
CA ARG A 5 20.88 -18.51 6.27
C ARG A 5 19.67 -19.01 7.04
N GLY A 6 19.81 -19.31 8.33
CA GLY A 6 18.68 -19.63 9.21
C GLY A 6 17.66 -18.50 9.32
N VAL A 7 18.11 -17.24 9.33
CA VAL A 7 17.21 -16.07 9.35
C VAL A 7 16.37 -15.98 8.09
N TRP A 8 16.99 -16.10 6.92
CA TRP A 8 16.28 -16.04 5.64
C TRP A 8 15.38 -17.26 5.42
N TYR A 9 15.73 -18.43 5.94
CA TYR A 9 14.89 -19.62 5.86
C TYR A 9 13.55 -19.40 6.56
N GLY A 10 13.58 -18.92 7.81
CA GLY A 10 12.36 -18.64 8.58
C GLY A 10 11.43 -17.64 7.89
N VAL A 11 11.99 -16.54 7.37
CA VAL A 11 11.23 -15.52 6.63
C VAL A 11 10.56 -16.12 5.39
N ARG A 12 11.29 -16.94 4.61
CA ARG A 12 10.78 -17.56 3.38
C ARG A 12 9.66 -18.55 3.64
N VAL A 13 9.77 -19.37 4.69
CA VAL A 13 8.75 -20.36 5.05
C VAL A 13 7.44 -19.66 5.41
N VAL A 14 7.49 -18.64 6.26
CA VAL A 14 6.29 -17.87 6.66
C VAL A 14 5.68 -17.16 5.45
N ALA A 15 6.51 -16.51 4.62
CA ALA A 15 6.03 -15.81 3.44
C ALA A 15 5.33 -16.75 2.44
N ALA A 16 5.90 -17.93 2.20
CA ALA A 16 5.31 -18.93 1.31
C ALA A 16 3.98 -19.48 1.84
N TYR A 17 3.89 -19.73 3.16
CA TYR A 17 2.67 -20.19 3.81
C TYR A 17 1.53 -19.17 3.67
N GLU A 18 1.78 -17.90 4.03
CA GLU A 18 0.80 -16.81 3.95
C GLU A 18 0.32 -16.58 2.51
N LEU A 19 1.26 -16.61 1.55
CA LEU A 19 0.94 -16.48 0.14
C LEU A 19 0.03 -17.63 -0.34
N ALA A 20 0.38 -18.87 -0.01
CA ALA A 20 -0.39 -20.05 -0.43
C ALA A 20 -1.82 -20.04 0.13
N GLN A 21 -1.96 -19.72 1.42
CA GLN A 21 -3.26 -19.65 2.08
C GLN A 21 -4.16 -18.59 1.44
N ARG A 22 -3.60 -17.44 1.07
CA ARG A 22 -4.37 -16.35 0.44
C ARG A 22 -4.70 -16.62 -1.03
N LEU A 23 -3.80 -17.24 -1.79
CA LEU A 23 -4.06 -17.63 -3.18
C LEU A 23 -5.21 -18.64 -3.31
N GLN A 24 -5.45 -19.46 -2.30
CA GLN A 24 -6.62 -20.35 -2.28
C GLN A 24 -7.95 -19.58 -2.17
N SER A 25 -7.94 -18.35 -1.63
CA SER A 25 -9.13 -17.48 -1.50
C SER A 25 -9.49 -16.71 -2.78
N ARG A 26 -9.43 -17.38 -3.95
CA ARG A 26 -9.57 -16.78 -5.30
C ARG A 26 -10.76 -15.83 -5.49
N ARG A 27 -11.88 -16.06 -4.78
CA ARG A 27 -13.08 -15.23 -4.90
C ARG A 27 -12.86 -13.78 -4.41
N ARG A 28 -12.14 -13.58 -3.31
CA ARG A 28 -11.94 -12.22 -2.76
C ARG A 28 -11.05 -11.36 -3.65
N LEU A 29 -10.04 -11.99 -4.28
CA LEU A 29 -9.13 -11.35 -5.23
C LEU A 29 -9.85 -10.66 -6.37
N VAL A 30 -10.65 -11.43 -7.11
CA VAL A 30 -11.32 -10.95 -8.31
C VAL A 30 -12.41 -9.95 -7.94
N THR A 31 -13.18 -10.21 -6.88
CA THR A 31 -14.25 -9.30 -6.47
C THR A 31 -13.73 -7.94 -6.05
N LEU A 32 -12.67 -7.86 -5.23
CA LEU A 32 -12.09 -6.57 -4.82
C LEU A 32 -11.45 -5.82 -5.99
N ALA A 33 -10.71 -6.53 -6.85
CA ALA A 33 -10.12 -5.93 -8.04
C ALA A 33 -11.19 -5.37 -8.99
N VAL A 34 -12.27 -6.11 -9.22
CA VAL A 34 -13.39 -5.67 -10.07
C VAL A 34 -14.16 -4.52 -9.45
N LEU A 35 -14.49 -4.56 -8.15
CA LEU A 35 -15.21 -3.47 -7.49
C LEU A 35 -14.43 -2.16 -7.50
N LEU A 36 -13.12 -2.22 -7.23
CA LEU A 36 -12.25 -1.04 -7.28
C LEU A 36 -12.07 -0.54 -8.72
N ALA A 37 -11.94 -1.45 -9.69
CA ALA A 37 -11.87 -1.09 -11.10
C ALA A 37 -13.17 -0.44 -11.60
N LEU A 38 -14.33 -0.86 -11.08
CA LEU A 38 -15.62 -0.23 -11.38
C LEU A 38 -15.75 1.13 -10.69
N LEU A 39 -15.37 1.23 -9.42
CA LEU A 39 -15.44 2.47 -8.65
C LEU A 39 -14.64 3.61 -9.30
N ILE A 40 -13.54 3.28 -9.96
CA ILE A 40 -12.58 4.26 -10.49
C ILE A 40 -12.68 4.39 -12.01
N GLY A 41 -12.82 3.28 -12.72
CA GLY A 41 -12.91 3.26 -14.19
C GLY A 41 -14.27 3.72 -14.73
N VAL A 42 -15.39 3.44 -14.04
CA VAL A 42 -16.73 3.80 -14.54
C VAL A 42 -16.97 5.31 -14.48
N PRO A 43 -16.71 6.02 -13.36
CA PRO A 43 -16.87 7.47 -13.34
C PRO A 43 -16.03 8.17 -14.40
N PHE A 44 -14.83 7.65 -14.68
CA PHE A 44 -13.94 8.18 -15.71
C PHE A 44 -14.48 7.95 -17.13
N ALA A 45 -14.86 6.71 -17.46
CA ALA A 45 -15.45 6.39 -18.76
C ALA A 45 -16.74 7.19 -18.99
N LEU A 46 -17.54 7.38 -17.93
CA LEU A 46 -18.75 8.18 -17.95
C LEU A 46 -18.44 9.68 -18.13
N ALA A 47 -17.45 10.24 -17.44
CA ALA A 47 -17.03 11.63 -17.61
C ALA A 47 -16.57 11.90 -19.05
N ARG A 48 -15.75 11.01 -19.63
CA ARG A 48 -15.32 11.10 -21.03
C ARG A 48 -16.47 10.97 -22.03
N PHE A 49 -17.47 10.15 -21.71
CA PHE A 49 -18.63 9.95 -22.58
C PHE A 49 -19.64 11.10 -22.51
N LEU A 50 -19.83 11.70 -21.32
CA LEU A 50 -20.76 12.80 -21.07
C LEU A 50 -20.21 14.18 -21.44
N ALA A 51 -18.91 14.31 -21.71
CA ALA A 51 -18.27 15.56 -22.13
C ALA A 51 -17.83 15.53 -23.62
N PRO A 52 -18.76 15.62 -24.59
CA PRO A 52 -18.40 15.75 -26.00
C PRO A 52 -18.19 17.21 -26.47
N GLU A 53 -18.50 18.23 -25.66
CA GLU A 53 -18.66 19.64 -26.10
C GLU A 53 -18.10 20.69 -25.10
N LEU A 54 -16.82 20.61 -24.73
CA LEU A 54 -16.11 21.67 -23.99
C LEU A 54 -14.88 22.20 -24.78
N PRO A 55 -14.42 23.45 -24.55
CA PRO A 55 -13.32 24.05 -25.31
C PRO A 55 -12.00 23.31 -25.09
N ASP A 56 -11.30 22.98 -26.19
CA ASP A 56 -10.13 22.08 -26.24
C ASP A 56 -8.99 22.42 -25.25
N GLU A 57 -8.79 23.69 -24.88
CA GLU A 57 -7.71 24.10 -23.97
C GLU A 57 -8.08 24.01 -22.47
N PHE A 58 -9.36 24.16 -22.11
CA PHE A 58 -9.82 24.11 -20.71
C PHE A 58 -9.97 22.66 -20.22
N GLU A 59 -10.32 21.73 -21.12
CA GLU A 59 -10.41 20.31 -20.79
C GLU A 59 -9.05 19.66 -20.49
N ILE A 60 -7.98 19.94 -21.25
CA ILE A 60 -6.73 19.17 -21.10
C ILE A 60 -6.07 19.42 -19.74
N GLU A 61 -6.08 20.67 -19.27
CA GLU A 61 -5.48 21.03 -17.97
C GLU A 61 -6.34 20.55 -16.80
N GLU A 62 -7.66 20.76 -16.83
CA GLU A 62 -8.57 20.32 -15.77
C GLU A 62 -8.66 18.78 -15.69
N LEU A 63 -8.64 18.09 -16.83
CA LEU A 63 -8.67 16.64 -16.93
C LEU A 63 -7.32 16.01 -16.54
N ALA A 64 -6.19 16.69 -16.81
CA ALA A 64 -4.87 16.28 -16.32
C ALA A 64 -4.72 16.45 -14.81
N VAL A 65 -5.24 17.54 -14.23
CA VAL A 65 -5.29 17.76 -12.77
C VAL A 65 -6.20 16.73 -12.11
N GLY A 66 -7.37 16.46 -12.69
CA GLY A 66 -8.30 15.42 -12.23
C GLY A 66 -7.69 14.02 -12.26
N LEU A 67 -7.01 13.65 -13.35
CA LEU A 67 -6.31 12.36 -13.47
C LEU A 67 -5.19 12.23 -12.43
N SER A 68 -4.39 13.29 -12.27
CA SER A 68 -3.30 13.32 -11.29
C SER A 68 -3.85 13.16 -9.88
N GLY A 69 -4.89 13.91 -9.51
CA GLY A 69 -5.55 13.81 -8.20
C GLY A 69 -6.14 12.41 -7.94
N SER A 70 -6.80 11.82 -8.94
CA SER A 70 -7.39 10.47 -8.84
C SER A 70 -6.35 9.38 -8.56
N SER A 71 -5.12 9.54 -9.05
CA SER A 71 -4.02 8.60 -8.79
C SER A 71 -3.66 8.51 -7.30
N ALA A 72 -3.69 9.64 -6.58
CA ALA A 72 -3.43 9.70 -5.15
C ALA A 72 -4.54 8.98 -4.36
N VAL A 73 -5.81 9.17 -4.76
CA VAL A 73 -6.97 8.46 -4.18
C VAL A 73 -6.84 6.95 -4.40
N PHE A 74 -6.54 6.54 -5.63
CA PHE A 74 -6.35 5.14 -6.01
C PHE A 74 -5.25 4.49 -5.17
N MET A 75 -4.09 5.15 -5.05
CA MET A 75 -2.98 4.66 -4.22
C MET A 75 -3.34 4.58 -2.74
N PHE A 76 -4.01 5.59 -2.21
CA PHE A 76 -4.46 5.59 -0.82
C PHE A 76 -5.38 4.41 -0.51
N VAL A 77 -6.41 4.21 -1.34
CA VAL A 77 -7.36 3.10 -1.18
C VAL A 77 -6.63 1.77 -1.31
N ALA A 78 -5.85 1.58 -2.37
CA ALA A 78 -5.13 0.33 -2.59
C ALA A 78 -4.20 0.00 -1.40
N ILE A 79 -3.29 0.92 -1.05
CA ILE A 79 -2.29 0.69 0.00
C ILE A 79 -2.98 0.43 1.35
N THR A 80 -4.00 1.20 1.71
CA THR A 80 -4.69 1.04 3.00
C THR A 80 -5.44 -0.28 3.09
N LEU A 81 -6.08 -0.73 2.00
CA LEU A 81 -6.75 -2.04 1.96
C LEU A 81 -5.75 -3.18 2.11
N PHE A 82 -4.66 -3.18 1.35
CA PHE A 82 -3.65 -4.24 1.42
C PHE A 82 -2.84 -4.22 2.72
N ALA A 83 -2.60 -3.05 3.32
CA ALA A 83 -1.95 -2.94 4.62
C ALA A 83 -2.86 -3.45 5.76
N SER A 84 -4.17 -3.19 5.68
CA SER A 84 -5.17 -3.70 6.64
C SER A 84 -5.21 -5.23 6.67
N ASP A 85 -4.98 -5.88 5.53
CA ASP A 85 -4.86 -7.33 5.44
C ASP A 85 -3.70 -7.90 6.26
N VAL A 86 -2.59 -7.17 6.38
CA VAL A 86 -1.46 -7.57 7.23
C VAL A 86 -1.85 -7.50 8.69
N LEU A 87 -2.51 -6.41 9.11
CA LEU A 87 -3.00 -6.24 10.47
C LEU A 87 -3.92 -7.41 10.85
N ASN A 88 -4.92 -7.70 10.01
CA ASN A 88 -5.86 -8.80 10.27
C ASN A 88 -5.16 -10.16 10.37
N SER A 89 -4.13 -10.42 9.55
CA SER A 89 -3.33 -11.64 9.64
C SER A 89 -2.53 -11.73 10.95
N VAL A 90 -1.92 -10.63 11.41
CA VAL A 90 -1.19 -10.62 12.68
C VAL A 90 -2.13 -10.87 13.87
N VAL A 91 -3.31 -10.25 13.86
CA VAL A 91 -4.30 -10.43 14.93
C VAL A 91 -4.90 -11.82 14.92
N ALA A 92 -5.15 -12.40 13.74
CA ALA A 92 -5.67 -13.76 13.62
C ALA A 92 -4.73 -14.80 14.25
N ASP A 93 -3.42 -14.68 14.01
CA ASP A 93 -2.43 -15.57 14.62
C ASP A 93 -2.44 -15.46 16.15
N LYS A 94 -2.54 -14.24 16.66
CA LYS A 94 -2.53 -13.96 18.10
C LYS A 94 -3.81 -14.46 18.76
N SER A 95 -4.97 -14.22 18.14
CA SER A 95 -6.28 -14.67 18.62
C SER A 95 -6.38 -16.19 18.69
N ASN A 96 -5.77 -16.91 17.75
CA ASN A 96 -5.85 -18.37 17.65
C ASN A 96 -4.77 -19.11 18.46
N ARG A 97 -3.98 -18.41 19.28
CA ARG A 97 -2.80 -18.95 20.00
C ARG A 97 -1.77 -19.66 19.09
N VAL A 98 -1.84 -19.43 17.79
CA VAL A 98 -0.88 -19.96 16.81
C VAL A 98 0.51 -19.35 17.05
N ILE A 99 0.56 -18.15 17.63
CA ILE A 99 1.81 -17.46 17.96
C ILE A 99 2.74 -18.25 18.88
N GLU A 100 2.22 -19.05 19.83
CA GLU A 100 3.04 -19.80 20.79
C GLU A 100 3.84 -20.89 20.06
N VAL A 101 3.17 -21.58 19.14
CA VAL A 101 3.78 -22.60 18.28
C VAL A 101 4.78 -21.95 17.31
N LEU A 102 4.43 -20.83 16.67
CA LEU A 102 5.32 -20.16 15.73
C LEU A 102 6.57 -19.58 16.39
N LEU A 103 6.44 -19.02 17.60
CA LEU A 103 7.56 -18.45 18.35
C LEU A 103 8.49 -19.51 18.94
N SER A 104 8.04 -20.76 19.09
CA SER A 104 8.92 -21.88 19.47
C SER A 104 9.97 -22.20 18.39
N SER A 105 9.69 -21.84 17.14
CA SER A 105 10.50 -22.21 15.97
C SER A 105 11.13 -21.00 15.27
N LEU A 106 10.56 -19.80 15.41
CA LEU A 106 10.98 -18.60 14.69
C LEU A 106 11.14 -17.40 15.61
N ARG A 107 12.11 -16.53 15.29
CA ARG A 107 12.28 -15.25 16.01
C ARG A 107 11.16 -14.27 15.62
N PRO A 108 10.71 -13.39 16.54
CA PRO A 108 9.68 -12.38 16.29
C PRO A 108 9.88 -11.55 15.00
N TYR A 109 11.11 -11.12 14.75
CA TYR A 109 11.46 -10.35 13.54
C TYR A 109 11.30 -11.17 12.25
N GLN A 110 11.68 -12.45 12.26
CA GLN A 110 11.54 -13.34 11.11
C GLN A 110 10.08 -13.59 10.77
N LEU A 111 9.25 -13.76 11.80
CA LEU A 111 7.81 -13.97 11.64
C LEU A 111 7.15 -12.73 11.01
N MET A 112 7.42 -11.53 11.53
CA MET A 112 6.84 -10.29 10.99
C MET A 112 7.34 -9.97 9.58
N ALA A 113 8.65 -10.08 9.32
CA ALA A 113 9.18 -9.87 7.98
C ALA A 113 8.61 -10.88 6.98
N GLY A 114 8.48 -12.15 7.37
CA GLY A 114 7.84 -13.18 6.54
C GLY A 114 6.37 -12.88 6.25
N LYS A 115 5.59 -12.45 7.25
CA LYS A 115 4.19 -12.05 7.05
C LYS A 115 4.04 -10.86 6.10
N ILE A 116 4.81 -9.79 6.33
CA ILE A 116 4.77 -8.59 5.49
C ILE A 116 5.13 -8.96 4.03
N LEU A 117 6.14 -9.79 3.82
CA LEU A 117 6.54 -10.25 2.47
C LEU A 117 5.50 -11.19 1.83
N GLY A 118 4.94 -12.14 2.58
CA GLY A 118 3.97 -13.11 2.06
C GLY A 118 2.63 -12.46 1.69
N VAL A 119 2.08 -11.65 2.60
CA VAL A 119 0.88 -10.85 2.31
C VAL A 119 1.17 -9.84 1.21
N GLY A 120 2.38 -9.27 1.18
CA GLY A 120 2.81 -8.35 0.14
C GLY A 120 2.86 -8.98 -1.23
N ALA A 121 3.44 -10.18 -1.37
CA ALA A 121 3.46 -10.91 -2.62
C ALA A 121 2.03 -11.16 -3.16
N TYR A 122 1.10 -11.51 -2.29
CA TYR A 122 -0.32 -11.62 -2.65
C TYR A 122 -0.91 -10.26 -3.06
N GLY A 123 -0.61 -9.20 -2.31
CA GLY A 123 -1.01 -7.83 -2.62
C GLY A 123 -0.51 -7.37 -3.99
N LEU A 124 0.71 -7.73 -4.37
CA LEU A 124 1.29 -7.40 -5.68
C LEU A 124 0.57 -8.11 -6.83
N VAL A 125 0.24 -9.39 -6.67
CA VAL A 125 -0.55 -10.13 -7.67
C VAL A 125 -1.93 -9.49 -7.81
N SER A 126 -2.59 -9.22 -6.69
CA SER A 126 -3.92 -8.58 -6.64
C SER A 126 -3.92 -7.21 -7.29
N PHE A 127 -2.92 -6.39 -6.97
CA PHE A 127 -2.75 -5.05 -7.48
C PHE A 127 -2.44 -5.04 -8.97
N SER A 128 -1.62 -5.98 -9.45
CA SER A 128 -1.34 -6.12 -10.89
C SER A 128 -2.62 -6.45 -11.67
N VAL A 129 -3.48 -7.32 -11.13
CA VAL A 129 -4.79 -7.62 -11.71
C VAL A 129 -5.71 -6.39 -11.69
N LEU A 130 -5.73 -5.64 -10.58
CA LEU A 130 -6.48 -4.39 -10.46
C LEU A 130 -6.05 -3.35 -11.49
N VAL A 131 -4.74 -3.10 -11.61
CA VAL A 131 -4.19 -2.16 -12.58
C VAL A 131 -4.53 -2.58 -14.01
N GLY A 132 -4.43 -3.88 -14.32
CA GLY A 132 -4.87 -4.40 -15.61
C GLY A 132 -6.37 -4.20 -15.88
N ALA A 133 -7.23 -4.45 -14.88
CA ALA A 133 -8.67 -4.25 -15.00
C ALA A 133 -9.05 -2.77 -15.19
N VAL A 134 -8.39 -1.85 -14.46
CA VAL A 134 -8.55 -0.40 -14.63
C VAL A 134 -8.07 0.05 -16.00
N ALA A 135 -6.95 -0.48 -16.48
CA ALA A 135 -6.44 -0.15 -17.82
C ALA A 135 -7.40 -0.63 -18.93
N ILE A 136 -8.03 -1.80 -18.77
CA ILE A 136 -9.07 -2.29 -19.69
C ILE A 136 -10.33 -1.42 -19.61
N SER A 137 -10.82 -1.08 -18.42
CA SER A 137 -12.05 -0.31 -18.24
C SER A 137 -11.92 1.15 -18.69
N ALA A 138 -10.75 1.76 -18.52
CA ALA A 138 -10.43 3.07 -19.06
C ALA A 138 -10.22 3.07 -20.59
N GLY A 139 -10.34 1.90 -21.23
CA GLY A 139 -10.15 1.72 -22.66
C GLY A 139 -8.69 1.78 -23.10
N LEU A 140 -7.72 1.80 -22.19
CA LEU A 140 -6.30 1.79 -22.54
C LEU A 140 -5.90 0.48 -23.21
N ILE A 141 -6.55 -0.65 -22.88
CA ILE A 141 -6.28 -1.97 -23.45
C ILE A 141 -7.57 -2.49 -24.13
N VAL A 142 -7.80 -2.13 -25.39
CA VAL A 142 -8.98 -2.59 -26.17
C VAL A 142 -8.52 -3.40 -27.39
N PRO A 143 -9.05 -4.62 -27.61
CA PRO A 143 -8.84 -5.36 -28.86
C PRO A 143 -9.36 -4.56 -30.05
N SER A 144 -8.54 -4.43 -31.09
CA SER A 144 -8.82 -3.66 -32.32
C SER A 144 -10.08 -4.08 -33.08
N SER A 145 -10.69 -5.22 -32.74
CA SER A 145 -11.94 -5.74 -33.27
C SER A 145 -13.20 -4.98 -32.82
N LEU A 146 -13.11 -4.13 -31.79
CA LEU A 146 -14.25 -3.35 -31.27
C LEU A 146 -14.36 -1.94 -31.86
N GLY A 147 -13.53 -1.58 -32.85
CA GLY A 147 -13.58 -0.28 -33.53
C GLY A 147 -13.12 0.93 -32.70
N ILE A 148 -12.87 0.74 -31.40
CA ILE A 148 -12.34 1.76 -30.48
C ILE A 148 -10.80 1.68 -30.51
N ARG A 149 -10.16 2.58 -31.25
CA ARG A 149 -8.69 2.70 -31.31
C ARG A 149 -8.19 3.57 -30.16
N LEU A 150 -8.00 2.95 -29.00
CA LEU A 150 -7.21 3.52 -27.92
C LEU A 150 -5.92 2.72 -27.84
N THR A 151 -4.93 3.12 -28.63
CA THR A 151 -3.62 2.48 -28.63
C THR A 151 -2.87 2.90 -27.36
N VAL A 152 -2.46 1.92 -26.55
CA VAL A 152 -1.36 2.09 -25.59
C VAL A 152 -0.14 2.58 -26.37
N ASP A 153 0.10 3.89 -26.38
CA ASP A 153 1.39 4.39 -26.83
C ASP A 153 2.47 3.88 -25.87
N ALA A 154 3.70 3.66 -26.34
CA ALA A 154 4.80 3.18 -25.51
C ALA A 154 5.02 4.08 -24.26
N GLY A 155 4.62 5.35 -24.36
CA GLY A 155 4.52 6.31 -23.26
C GLY A 155 3.45 6.04 -22.18
N SER A 156 2.65 4.96 -22.25
CA SER A 156 1.64 4.63 -21.22
C SER A 156 1.97 3.36 -20.43
N ALA A 157 2.80 2.46 -20.97
CA ALA A 157 3.26 1.27 -20.24
C ALA A 157 4.20 1.60 -19.07
N TRP A 158 5.05 2.62 -19.23
CA TRP A 158 5.97 3.04 -18.16
C TRP A 158 5.23 3.62 -16.95
N ILE A 159 4.07 4.25 -17.16
CA ILE A 159 3.20 4.77 -16.09
C ILE A 159 2.68 3.64 -15.22
N LEU A 160 2.30 2.51 -15.83
CA LEU A 160 1.85 1.31 -15.09
C LEU A 160 2.99 0.72 -14.26
N LEU A 161 4.21 0.65 -14.80
CA LEU A 161 5.39 0.19 -14.06
C LEU A 161 5.72 1.12 -12.88
N LEU A 162 5.64 2.44 -13.09
CA LEU A 162 5.84 3.44 -12.04
C LEU A 162 4.77 3.30 -10.95
N THR A 163 3.52 3.14 -11.34
CA THR A 163 2.37 2.89 -10.45
C THR A 163 2.61 1.65 -9.58
N ILE A 164 3.03 0.54 -10.19
CA ILE A 164 3.37 -0.69 -9.46
C ILE A 164 4.54 -0.45 -8.51
N PHE A 165 5.60 0.23 -8.94
CA PHE A 165 6.75 0.55 -8.09
C PHE A 165 6.34 1.34 -6.84
N TRP A 166 5.60 2.43 -7.02
CA TRP A 166 5.15 3.26 -5.90
C TRP A 166 4.17 2.55 -4.99
N PHE A 167 3.32 1.69 -5.54
CA PHE A 167 2.49 0.81 -4.76
C PHE A 167 3.32 -0.16 -3.91
N VAL A 168 4.32 -0.84 -4.47
CA VAL A 168 5.16 -1.81 -3.74
C VAL A 168 5.83 -1.14 -2.55
N VAL A 169 6.51 -0.02 -2.82
CA VAL A 169 7.28 0.70 -1.81
C VAL A 169 6.35 1.28 -0.73
N GLY A 170 5.24 1.90 -1.13
CA GLY A 170 4.26 2.44 -0.19
C GLY A 170 3.57 1.36 0.63
N TYR A 171 3.24 0.23 0.00
CA TYR A 171 2.68 -0.95 0.66
C TYR A 171 3.58 -1.41 1.80
N PHE A 172 4.89 -1.60 1.58
CA PHE A 172 5.76 -2.14 2.61
C PHE A 172 5.91 -1.20 3.83
N LEU A 173 5.94 0.12 3.60
CA LEU A 173 5.96 1.11 4.69
C LEU A 173 4.69 1.05 5.52
N PHE A 174 3.52 1.06 4.87
CA PHE A 174 2.24 0.99 5.57
C PHE A 174 2.00 -0.39 6.21
N ALA A 175 2.37 -1.48 5.54
CA ALA A 175 2.29 -2.84 6.07
C ALA A 175 3.07 -2.99 7.38
N ALA A 176 4.25 -2.39 7.49
CA ALA A 176 5.02 -2.40 8.74
C ALA A 176 4.27 -1.67 9.87
N LEU A 177 3.66 -0.51 9.58
CA LEU A 177 2.89 0.26 10.55
C LEU A 177 1.62 -0.47 10.99
N TYR A 178 0.89 -1.07 10.04
CA TYR A 178 -0.29 -1.89 10.30
C TYR A 178 0.04 -3.20 11.03
N ALA A 179 1.18 -3.83 10.73
CA ALA A 179 1.68 -5.00 11.46
C ALA A 179 2.02 -4.66 12.91
N ALA A 180 2.71 -3.53 13.13
CA ALA A 180 3.03 -3.04 14.47
C ALA A 180 1.75 -2.80 15.30
N LEU A 181 0.74 -2.19 14.67
CA LEU A 181 -0.56 -1.99 15.31
C LEU A 181 -1.27 -3.33 15.60
N GLY A 182 -1.32 -4.23 14.62
CA GLY A 182 -1.94 -5.55 14.77
C GLY A 182 -1.32 -6.35 15.92
N ALA A 183 -0.01 -6.21 16.14
CA ALA A 183 0.67 -6.85 17.26
C ALA A 183 0.14 -6.42 18.64
N THR A 184 -0.40 -5.19 18.74
CA THR A 184 -0.93 -4.64 20.00
C THR A 184 -2.33 -5.16 20.35
N VAL A 185 -3.03 -5.73 19.36
CA VAL A 185 -4.43 -6.16 19.47
C VAL A 185 -4.48 -7.67 19.64
N SER A 186 -5.22 -8.14 20.64
CA SER A 186 -5.29 -9.56 21.00
C SER A 186 -6.52 -10.28 20.43
N ARG A 187 -7.50 -9.52 19.92
CA ARG A 187 -8.83 -9.99 19.53
C ARG A 187 -9.28 -9.33 18.22
N ILE A 188 -9.92 -10.11 17.35
CA ILE A 188 -10.38 -9.59 16.04
C ILE A 188 -11.51 -8.57 16.23
N GLU A 189 -12.30 -8.70 17.28
CA GLU A 189 -13.40 -7.80 17.63
C GLU A 189 -12.91 -6.36 17.90
N ASP A 190 -11.69 -6.21 18.40
CA ASP A 190 -11.10 -4.91 18.76
C ASP A 190 -10.36 -4.24 17.60
N VAL A 191 -10.18 -4.93 16.46
CA VAL A 191 -9.41 -4.44 15.31
C VAL A 191 -9.97 -3.14 14.76
N ASN A 192 -11.29 -3.08 14.58
CA ASN A 192 -11.96 -1.92 13.99
C ASN A 192 -11.77 -0.65 14.84
N GLN A 193 -11.72 -0.79 16.16
CA GLN A 193 -11.44 0.34 17.05
C GLN A 193 -9.94 0.66 17.11
N ALA A 194 -9.08 -0.37 17.00
CA ALA A 194 -7.65 -0.21 17.07
C ALA A 194 -7.03 0.43 15.81
N VAL A 195 -7.64 0.24 14.64
CA VAL A 195 -7.11 0.75 13.35
C VAL A 195 -7.30 2.25 13.17
N LEU A 196 -8.30 2.85 13.82
CA LEU A 196 -8.62 4.28 13.72
C LEU A 196 -7.41 5.23 13.80
N PRO A 197 -6.54 5.19 14.82
CA PRO A 197 -5.40 6.10 14.91
C PRO A 197 -4.44 5.98 13.72
N VAL A 198 -4.20 4.75 13.26
CA VAL A 198 -3.36 4.50 12.09
C VAL A 198 -4.03 5.03 10.82
N THR A 199 -5.32 4.75 10.66
CA THR A 199 -6.10 5.26 9.51
C THR A 199 -6.12 6.79 9.48
N LEU A 200 -6.27 7.46 10.63
CA LEU A 200 -6.22 8.92 10.71
C LEU A 200 -4.87 9.47 10.26
N VAL A 201 -3.77 8.87 10.68
CA VAL A 201 -2.43 9.22 10.19
C VAL A 201 -2.33 9.00 8.68
N SER A 202 -2.77 7.85 8.18
CA SER A 202 -2.79 7.55 6.74
C SER A 202 -3.60 8.58 5.95
N VAL A 203 -4.76 9.00 6.47
CA VAL A 203 -5.62 10.03 5.86
C VAL A 203 -4.92 11.37 5.82
N VAL A 204 -4.28 11.80 6.91
CA VAL A 204 -3.53 13.08 6.92
C VAL A 204 -2.40 13.06 5.89
N VAL A 205 -1.61 11.97 5.84
CA VAL A 205 -0.53 11.80 4.87
C VAL A 205 -1.07 11.83 3.44
N TYR A 206 -2.19 11.15 3.19
CA TYR A 206 -2.88 11.18 1.90
C TYR A 206 -3.42 12.58 1.55
N LEU A 207 -4.04 13.30 2.48
CA LEU A 207 -4.60 14.62 2.22
C LEU A 207 -3.50 15.62 1.85
N VAL A 208 -2.36 15.58 2.54
CA VAL A 208 -1.21 16.42 2.17
C VAL A 208 -0.72 16.03 0.78
N ALA A 209 -0.55 14.74 0.49
CA ALA A 209 -0.14 14.28 -0.83
C ALA A 209 -1.12 14.68 -1.94
N TYR A 210 -2.42 14.57 -1.68
CA TYR A 210 -3.48 14.97 -2.60
C TYR A 210 -3.41 16.48 -2.87
N MET A 211 -3.24 17.30 -1.84
CA MET A 211 -3.06 18.75 -1.99
C MET A 211 -1.82 19.12 -2.79
N LEU A 212 -0.71 18.39 -2.63
CA LEU A 212 0.48 18.60 -3.47
C LEU A 212 0.20 18.35 -4.95
N VAL A 213 -0.68 17.39 -5.26
CA VAL A 213 -0.98 16.98 -6.64
C VAL A 213 -1.99 17.90 -7.31
N ILE A 214 -3.05 18.31 -6.60
CA ILE A 214 -4.15 19.07 -7.18
C ILE A 214 -3.99 20.60 -7.08
N THR A 215 -2.91 21.06 -6.44
CA THR A 215 -2.61 22.50 -6.32
C THR A 215 -1.21 22.80 -6.82
N PRO A 216 -0.92 24.07 -7.18
CA PRO A 216 0.44 24.49 -7.55
C PRO A 216 1.49 24.31 -6.44
N LEU A 217 1.09 23.94 -5.21
CA LEU A 217 2.01 23.69 -4.11
C LEU A 217 3.05 22.63 -4.49
N GLY A 218 2.68 21.59 -5.25
CA GLY A 218 3.58 20.53 -5.70
C GLY A 218 4.70 20.98 -6.63
N GLU A 219 4.54 22.12 -7.30
CA GLU A 219 5.56 22.71 -8.19
C GLU A 219 6.60 23.53 -7.44
N THR A 220 6.26 23.98 -6.23
CA THR A 220 7.17 24.76 -5.38
C THR A 220 8.33 23.89 -4.89
N GLY A 221 9.48 24.53 -4.58
CA GLY A 221 10.62 23.81 -4.00
C GLY A 221 10.29 23.07 -2.70
N TRP A 222 9.45 23.67 -1.85
CA TRP A 222 9.01 23.07 -0.59
C TRP A 222 8.02 21.92 -0.81
N GLY A 223 7.08 22.05 -1.75
CA GLY A 223 6.15 20.96 -2.08
C GLY A 223 6.86 19.74 -2.64
N ARG A 224 7.86 19.94 -3.50
CA ARG A 224 8.73 18.85 -3.99
C ARG A 224 9.51 18.19 -2.86
N ALA A 225 9.98 18.94 -1.88
CA ALA A 225 10.66 18.39 -0.71
C ALA A 225 9.71 17.55 0.17
N LEU A 226 8.47 18.01 0.39
CA LEU A 226 7.44 17.23 1.10
C LEU A 226 7.12 15.93 0.36
N ALA A 227 7.03 15.97 -0.98
CA ALA A 227 6.78 14.79 -1.81
C ALA A 227 7.90 13.74 -1.74
N MET A 228 9.10 14.07 -1.23
CA MET A 228 10.17 13.10 -0.99
C MET A 228 10.03 12.36 0.34
N LEU A 229 9.20 12.85 1.26
CA LEU A 229 9.06 12.25 2.58
C LEU A 229 8.53 10.81 2.46
N PRO A 230 9.13 9.85 3.20
CA PRO A 230 8.60 8.50 3.27
C PRO A 230 7.13 8.51 3.70
N MET A 231 6.36 7.55 3.20
CA MET A 231 4.91 7.44 3.38
C MET A 231 4.07 8.44 2.58
N LEU A 232 4.57 9.65 2.36
CA LEU A 232 3.86 10.67 1.59
C LEU A 232 4.09 10.49 0.09
N SER A 233 5.32 10.16 -0.29
CA SER A 233 5.74 10.06 -1.69
C SER A 233 4.94 9.07 -2.52
N GLN A 234 4.52 7.92 -1.95
CA GLN A 234 3.75 6.93 -2.71
C GLN A 234 2.37 7.43 -3.17
N PHE A 235 1.83 8.45 -2.50
CA PHE A 235 0.56 9.06 -2.85
C PHE A 235 0.79 10.29 -3.76
N ALA A 236 1.83 11.09 -3.48
CA ALA A 236 2.08 12.34 -4.20
C ALA A 236 2.82 12.14 -5.52
N VAL A 237 3.92 11.37 -5.52
CA VAL A 237 4.86 11.32 -6.65
C VAL A 237 4.24 10.79 -7.94
N PRO A 238 3.40 9.72 -7.95
CA PRO A 238 2.72 9.31 -9.18
C PRO A 238 1.92 10.44 -9.82
N GLY A 239 1.10 11.16 -9.04
CA GLY A 239 0.31 12.29 -9.54
C GLY A 239 1.16 13.49 -9.97
N LEU A 240 2.26 13.77 -9.26
CA LEU A 240 3.18 14.86 -9.61
C LEU A 240 3.99 14.56 -10.88
N VAL A 241 4.29 13.29 -11.15
CA VAL A 241 4.93 12.88 -12.40
C VAL A 241 3.94 12.94 -13.56
N LEU A 242 2.68 12.53 -13.33
CA LEU A 242 1.62 12.58 -14.34
C LEU A 242 1.26 14.02 -14.76
N SER A 243 1.23 14.95 -13.80
CA SER A 243 1.02 16.38 -14.06
C SER A 243 2.24 17.08 -14.65
N GLY A 244 3.42 16.43 -14.66
CA GLY A 244 4.68 17.06 -15.08
C GLY A 244 5.32 17.98 -14.04
N ALA A 245 4.68 18.18 -12.87
CA ALA A 245 5.19 19.00 -11.77
C ALA A 245 6.50 18.47 -11.16
N LEU A 246 6.77 17.16 -11.28
CA LEU A 246 7.96 16.50 -10.78
C LEU A 246 8.71 15.77 -11.89
N SER A 247 10.00 16.10 -12.04
CA SER A 247 10.86 15.44 -13.02
C SER A 247 11.21 14.00 -12.60
N TRP A 248 11.42 13.14 -13.60
CA TRP A 248 11.74 11.73 -13.38
C TRP A 248 12.98 11.47 -12.50
N PRO A 249 14.08 12.27 -12.54
CA PRO A 249 15.22 12.04 -11.65
C PRO A 249 14.83 12.28 -10.18
N LEU A 250 13.97 13.27 -9.95
CA LEU A 250 13.47 13.60 -8.61
C LEU A 250 12.52 12.53 -8.09
N ALA A 251 11.71 11.94 -8.97
CA ALA A 251 10.88 10.77 -8.65
C ALA A 251 11.74 9.55 -8.26
N LEU A 252 12.83 9.27 -8.98
CA LEU A 252 13.75 8.18 -8.62
C LEU A 252 14.44 8.42 -7.28
N LEU A 253 14.84 9.66 -7.00
CA LEU A 253 15.41 10.04 -5.71
C LEU A 253 14.41 9.81 -4.57
N ALA A 254 13.17 10.25 -4.73
CA ALA A 254 12.11 9.99 -3.76
C ALA A 254 11.87 8.47 -3.57
N GLY A 255 11.94 7.70 -4.66
CA GLY A 255 11.85 6.24 -4.63
C GLY A 255 12.98 5.61 -3.82
N ALA A 256 14.22 6.05 -4.04
CA ALA A 256 15.39 5.59 -3.31
C ALA A 256 15.29 5.91 -1.80
N ILE A 257 14.84 7.12 -1.44
CA ILE A 257 14.60 7.52 -0.05
C ILE A 257 13.59 6.60 0.64
N ASN A 258 12.52 6.23 -0.07
CA ASN A 258 11.49 5.36 0.49
C ASN A 258 11.94 3.91 0.61
N VAL A 259 12.69 3.41 -0.38
CA VAL A 259 13.31 2.08 -0.29
C VAL A 259 14.27 2.02 0.91
N ALA A 260 15.05 3.08 1.14
CA ALA A 260 15.92 3.20 2.30
C ALA A 260 15.15 3.27 3.63
N ALA A 261 13.89 3.70 3.63
CA ALA A 261 13.02 3.72 4.81
C ALA A 261 12.40 2.34 5.14
N LEU A 262 12.49 1.33 4.24
CA LEU A 262 11.91 0.01 4.47
C LEU A 262 12.58 -0.76 5.63
N PRO A 263 13.92 -0.91 5.69
CA PRO A 263 14.56 -1.66 6.78
C PRO A 263 14.22 -1.14 8.19
N PRO A 264 14.28 0.17 8.50
CA PRO A 264 13.92 0.66 9.83
C PRO A 264 12.42 0.47 10.13
N ALA A 265 11.54 0.59 9.14
CA ALA A 265 10.10 0.34 9.33
C ALA A 265 9.80 -1.12 9.68
N ILE A 266 10.38 -2.07 8.95
CA ILE A 266 10.21 -3.51 9.21
C ILE A 266 10.83 -3.90 10.56
N TRP A 267 12.02 -3.37 10.87
CA TRP A 267 12.64 -3.54 12.18
C TRP A 267 11.76 -3.00 13.31
N PHE A 268 11.17 -1.82 13.12
CA PHE A 268 10.26 -1.22 14.07
C PHE A 268 9.05 -2.13 14.34
N ALA A 269 8.42 -2.66 13.30
CA ALA A 269 7.30 -3.58 13.42
C ALA A 269 7.66 -4.86 14.19
N GLY A 270 8.81 -5.46 13.88
CA GLY A 270 9.32 -6.64 14.59
C GLY A 270 9.61 -6.37 16.07
N ARG A 271 10.12 -5.18 16.39
CA ARG A 271 10.38 -4.75 17.77
C ARG A 271 9.08 -4.61 18.56
N VAL A 272 8.07 -3.92 18.01
CA VAL A 272 6.74 -3.80 18.63
C VAL A 272 6.13 -5.18 18.85
N TYR A 273 6.20 -6.05 17.84
CA TYR A 273 5.68 -7.41 17.94
C TYR A 273 6.35 -8.22 19.05
N SER A 274 7.68 -8.16 19.17
CA SER A 274 8.40 -8.86 20.24
C SER A 274 7.94 -8.46 21.64
N GLY A 275 7.60 -7.18 21.83
CA GLY A 275 7.19 -6.67 23.13
C GLY A 275 5.74 -6.94 23.48
N SER A 276 4.86 -7.16 22.50
CA SER A 276 3.43 -7.41 22.73
C SER A 276 2.99 -8.86 22.49
N ALA A 277 3.87 -9.72 21.95
CA ALA A 277 3.53 -11.07 21.53
C ALA A 277 2.89 -11.91 22.65
N LEU A 278 3.45 -11.87 23.86
CA LEU A 278 2.99 -12.69 24.99
C LEU A 278 1.95 -11.99 25.89
N ALA A 279 1.55 -10.76 25.55
CA ALA A 279 0.54 -10.06 26.34
C ALA A 279 -0.84 -10.69 26.13
N VAL A 280 -1.42 -11.19 27.21
CA VAL A 280 -2.75 -11.83 27.25
C VAL A 280 -3.77 -10.86 27.82
N GLY A 281 -4.93 -10.73 27.18
CA GLY A 281 -6.02 -9.87 27.65
C GLY A 281 -6.02 -8.49 27.01
N ALA A 282 -5.77 -7.44 27.82
CA ALA A 282 -5.93 -6.04 27.41
C ALA A 282 -4.91 -5.59 26.35
N ARG A 283 -5.32 -4.61 25.52
CA ARG A 283 -4.47 -4.01 24.49
C ARG A 283 -3.20 -3.41 25.12
N VAL A 284 -2.04 -3.73 24.57
CA VAL A 284 -0.78 -3.11 24.99
C VAL A 284 -0.59 -1.80 24.21
N PRO A 285 -0.45 -0.63 24.86
CA PRO A 285 -0.20 0.60 24.14
C PRO A 285 1.13 0.51 23.39
N LEU A 286 1.16 1.05 22.18
CA LEU A 286 2.27 0.91 21.23
C LEU A 286 3.63 1.32 21.81
N LEU A 287 3.65 2.35 22.68
CA LEU A 287 4.85 2.80 23.38
C LEU A 287 5.37 1.81 24.43
N ARG A 288 4.49 1.09 25.13
CA ARG A 288 4.90 0.03 26.10
C ARG A 288 5.40 -1.21 25.36
N ALA A 289 4.71 -1.59 24.27
CA ALA A 289 5.14 -2.68 23.40
C ALA A 289 6.55 -2.41 22.84
N TRP A 290 6.83 -1.18 22.39
CA TRP A 290 8.17 -0.77 21.96
C TRP A 290 9.25 -0.96 23.04
N ARG A 291 8.94 -0.58 24.29
CA ARG A 291 9.85 -0.64 25.44
C ARG A 291 10.04 -2.06 25.99
N GLY A 292 9.23 -3.04 25.57
CA GLY A 292 9.30 -4.42 26.06
C GLY A 292 8.76 -4.61 27.49
N GLN A 293 7.89 -3.71 27.95
CA GLN A 293 7.30 -3.73 29.30
C GLN A 293 5.90 -4.35 29.26
N SER A 294 5.80 -5.65 28.96
CA SER A 294 4.53 -6.38 28.82
C SER A 294 4.15 -7.23 30.03
N GLY A 295 4.88 -7.13 31.14
CA GLY A 295 4.49 -7.74 32.41
C GLY A 295 3.34 -6.98 33.09
N PRO A 296 2.48 -7.65 33.87
CA PRO A 296 1.52 -6.96 34.73
C PRO A 296 2.26 -6.12 35.78
N ASP A 297 1.77 -4.91 36.04
CA ASP A 297 2.09 -4.14 37.24
C ASP A 297 1.53 -4.87 38.48
#